data_AF-A0A2N0NK60-F1
#
_entry.id   AF-A0A2N0NK60-F1
#
_cell.length_a   1.000
_cell.length_b   1.000
_cell.length_c   1.000
_cell.angle_alpha   90.00
_cell.angle_beta   90.00
_cell.angle_gamma   90.00
#
_symmetry.space_group_name_H-M   'P 1'
#
loop_
_entity.id
_entity.type
_entity.pdbx_description
1 polymer ?
#
loop_
_entity_poly.entity_id
_entity_poly.type
_entity_poly.pdbx_seq_one_letter_code
_entity_poly.pdbx_strand_id
1 'polypeptide(L)'
;MDRNLKVNLIKVPAHDDDIYNIQADSLAKDAHSSLQPIVLPSAFCYASCLLTFNSLPIDVNIRHFFRSIADARTLLSFCSMARFTALGSPSLFDWAGIYFCLSQIKSYTSHKNGHPEFWVFHIKLLLDMLPTLTTLQQRKLYLYSPD
;
A
#
# COMPACT_ATOMS: atom_id res chain seq x y z
N MET A 1 -14.06 36.05 14.93
CA MET A 1 -12.78 36.29 15.63
C MET A 1 -11.73 35.42 14.97
N ASP A 2 -10.88 35.99 14.13
CA ASP A 2 -9.82 35.23 13.45
C ASP A 2 -8.73 34.88 14.46
N ARG A 3 -8.59 33.59 14.76
CA ARG A 3 -7.53 33.06 15.63
C ARG A 3 -6.34 32.67 14.76
N ASN A 4 -5.43 33.61 14.54
CA ASN A 4 -4.20 33.38 13.77
C ASN A 4 -3.13 32.72 14.65
N LEU A 5 -3.15 31.39 14.75
CA LEU A 5 -2.08 30.63 15.40
C LEU A 5 -0.86 30.58 14.46
N LYS A 6 0.27 31.13 14.92
CA LYS A 6 1.57 30.95 14.26
C LYS A 6 2.35 29.88 15.02
N VAL A 7 2.73 28.81 14.33
CA VAL A 7 3.48 27.67 14.90
C VAL A 7 4.85 27.60 14.26
N ASN A 8 5.87 27.30 15.05
CA ASN A 8 7.20 26.93 14.57
C ASN A 8 7.45 25.45 14.82
N LEU A 9 7.93 24.72 13.81
CA LEU A 9 8.20 23.29 13.89
C LEU A 9 9.70 23.08 14.08
N ILE A 10 10.07 22.43 15.18
CA ILE A 10 11.46 22.16 15.54
C ILE A 10 11.64 20.65 15.68
N LYS A 11 12.68 20.11 15.05
CA LYS A 11 13.05 18.70 15.16
C LYS A 11 14.05 18.54 16.29
N VAL A 12 13.74 17.69 17.26
CA VAL A 12 14.63 17.34 18.37
C VAL A 12 15.20 15.92 18.12
N PRO A 13 16.52 15.70 18.24
CA PRO A 13 17.10 14.36 18.18
C PRO A 13 16.61 13.46 19.32
N ALA A 14 16.58 12.15 19.09
CA ALA A 14 16.28 11.20 20.16
C ALA A 14 17.44 11.18 21.18
N HIS A 15 17.09 11.09 22.47
CA HIS A 15 18.05 10.99 23.59
C HIS A 15 18.97 12.20 23.79
N ASP A 16 18.55 13.39 23.34
CA ASP A 16 19.28 14.66 23.55
C ASP A 16 18.96 15.32 24.90
N ASP A 17 18.54 14.51 25.89
CA ASP A 17 18.12 14.93 27.24
C ASP A 17 17.04 16.03 27.33
N ASP A 18 16.32 16.32 26.24
CA ASP A 18 15.16 17.22 26.26
C ASP A 18 14.01 16.62 27.06
N ILE A 19 13.71 17.23 28.21
CA ILE A 19 12.75 16.72 29.20
C ILE A 19 11.34 16.60 28.60
N TYR A 20 10.92 17.52 27.73
CA TYR A 20 9.58 17.51 27.14
C TYR A 20 9.44 16.44 26.05
N ASN A 21 10.48 16.22 25.26
CA ASN A 21 10.54 15.16 24.26
C ASN A 21 10.56 13.78 24.94
N ILE A 22 11.33 13.63 26.03
CA ILE A 22 11.34 12.41 26.85
C ILE A 22 9.96 12.13 27.44
N GLN A 23 9.31 13.16 28.00
CA GLN A 23 7.96 13.02 28.55
C GLN A 23 6.94 12.64 27.48
N ALA A 24 6.97 13.29 26.31
CA ALA A 24 6.08 12.97 25.19
C ALA A 24 6.27 11.53 24.69
N ASP A 25 7.51 11.07 24.57
CA ASP A 25 7.84 9.70 24.19
C ASP A 25 7.40 8.68 25.24
N SER A 26 7.60 8.97 26.54
CA SER A 26 7.08 8.12 27.63
C SER A 26 5.56 8.01 27.58
N LEU A 27 4.85 9.13 27.43
CA LEU A 27 3.38 9.13 27.33
C LEU A 27 2.88 8.35 26.11
N ALA A 28 3.57 8.47 24.97
CA ALA A 28 3.23 7.72 23.77
C ALA A 28 3.45 6.20 23.97
N LYS A 29 4.55 5.80 24.62
CA LYS A 29 4.84 4.40 24.98
C LYS A 29 3.85 3.84 25.99
N ASP A 30 3.50 4.62 27.00
CA ASP A 30 2.51 4.24 28.02
C ASP A 30 1.13 4.09 27.40
N ALA A 31 0.71 4.99 26.51
CA ALA A 31 -0.55 4.87 25.79
C ALA A 31 -0.56 3.65 24.84
N HIS A 32 0.56 3.37 24.18
CA HIS A 32 0.70 2.20 23.32
C HIS A 32 0.69 0.87 24.10
N SER A 33 1.29 0.87 25.30
CA SER A 33 1.40 -0.31 26.17
C SER A 33 0.20 -0.47 27.10
N SER A 34 -0.56 0.61 27.33
CA SER A 34 -1.86 0.53 27.97
C SER A 34 -2.75 -0.34 27.09
N LEU A 35 -3.48 -1.26 27.72
CA LEU A 35 -4.66 -1.83 27.10
C LEU A 35 -5.47 -0.65 26.57
N GLN A 36 -5.64 -0.59 25.24
CA GLN A 36 -6.45 0.41 24.59
C GLN A 36 -7.68 0.64 25.47
N PRO A 37 -8.05 1.89 25.77
CA PRO A 37 -9.28 2.09 26.50
C PRO A 37 -10.32 1.28 25.74
N ILE A 38 -11.10 0.48 26.48
CA ILE A 38 -12.31 -0.14 25.97
C ILE A 38 -13.31 1.02 25.75
N VAL A 39 -12.91 2.02 24.96
CA VAL A 39 -13.83 2.66 24.05
C VAL A 39 -14.12 1.52 23.08
N LEU A 40 -15.13 0.72 23.46
CA LEU A 40 -15.96 0.07 22.46
C LEU A 40 -16.09 1.09 21.33
N PRO A 41 -15.94 0.71 20.07
CA PRO A 41 -16.25 1.59 18.96
C PRO A 41 -17.73 2.03 18.93
N SER A 42 -18.45 2.10 20.07
CA SER A 42 -19.84 2.45 20.35
C SER A 42 -20.20 3.91 20.07
N ALA A 43 -19.33 4.64 19.37
CA ALA A 43 -19.82 5.44 18.25
C ALA A 43 -20.30 4.55 17.07
N PHE A 44 -20.69 3.29 17.36
CA PHE A 44 -21.24 2.30 16.45
C PHE A 44 -22.52 2.94 15.96
N CYS A 45 -22.53 3.22 14.66
CA CYS A 45 -23.76 3.46 13.94
C CYS A 45 -24.74 2.32 14.30
N TYR A 46 -25.75 2.60 15.12
CA TYR A 46 -26.89 1.72 15.36
C TYR A 46 -27.77 1.71 14.11
N ALA A 47 -27.23 1.12 13.06
CA ALA A 47 -28.03 0.53 12.00
C ALA A 47 -27.54 -0.91 11.91
N SER A 48 -28.35 -1.83 12.42
CA SER A 48 -28.23 -3.26 12.10
C SER A 48 -28.57 -3.45 10.63
N CYS A 49 -27.76 -2.87 9.75
CA CYS A 49 -27.89 -3.02 8.32
C CYS A 49 -27.27 -4.37 7.96
N LEU A 50 -28.11 -5.26 7.43
CA LEU A 50 -27.62 -6.46 6.79
C LEU A 50 -26.92 -6.02 5.50
N LEU A 51 -25.59 -6.01 5.54
CA LEU A 51 -24.79 -5.74 4.34
C LEU A 51 -24.94 -6.93 3.39
N THR A 52 -25.38 -6.65 2.18
CA THR A 52 -25.50 -7.65 1.12
C THR A 52 -24.61 -7.30 -0.06
N PHE A 53 -24.14 -8.32 -0.77
CA PHE A 53 -23.44 -8.20 -2.04
C PHE A 53 -24.04 -9.20 -3.02
N ASN A 54 -24.47 -8.72 -4.19
CA ASN A 54 -25.22 -9.54 -5.16
C ASN A 54 -26.41 -10.28 -4.51
N SER A 55 -27.15 -9.58 -3.65
CA SER A 55 -28.29 -10.12 -2.89
C SER A 55 -27.95 -11.23 -1.89
N LEU A 56 -26.67 -11.48 -1.60
CA LEU A 56 -26.22 -12.42 -0.56
C LEU A 56 -25.73 -11.67 0.67
N PRO A 57 -26.04 -12.12 1.90
CA PRO A 57 -25.52 -11.51 3.12
C PRO A 57 -24.00 -11.66 3.18
N ILE A 58 -23.31 -10.60 3.59
CA ILE A 58 -21.88 -10.63 3.84
C ILE A 58 -21.66 -11.21 5.24
N ASP A 59 -21.18 -12.45 5.30
CA ASP A 59 -20.92 -13.23 6.52
C ASP A 59 -19.45 -13.15 6.99
N VAL A 60 -18.60 -12.49 6.21
CA VAL A 60 -17.20 -12.23 6.54
C VAL A 60 -17.02 -10.84 7.14
N ASN A 61 -15.88 -10.63 7.79
CA ASN A 61 -15.52 -9.30 8.30
C ASN A 61 -15.55 -8.24 7.18
N ILE A 62 -16.28 -7.14 7.41
CA ILE A 62 -16.55 -6.09 6.42
C ILE A 62 -15.26 -5.49 5.83
N ARG A 63 -14.22 -5.28 6.65
CA ARG A 63 -12.94 -4.75 6.18
C ARG A 63 -12.25 -5.74 5.25
N HIS A 64 -12.27 -7.03 5.59
CA HIS A 64 -11.74 -8.07 4.71
C HIS A 64 -12.56 -8.17 3.42
N PHE A 65 -13.88 -8.06 3.49
CA PHE A 65 -14.76 -8.05 2.32
C PHE A 65 -14.42 -6.92 1.34
N PHE A 66 -14.37 -5.67 1.82
CA PHE A 66 -14.00 -4.53 0.99
C PHE A 66 -12.59 -4.66 0.41
N ARG A 67 -11.66 -5.22 1.18
CA ARG A 67 -10.32 -5.51 0.69
C ARG A 67 -10.33 -6.53 -0.44
N SER A 68 -11.09 -7.61 -0.32
CA SER A 68 -11.23 -8.60 -1.40
C SER A 68 -11.81 -8.00 -2.67
N ILE A 69 -12.79 -7.07 -2.57
CA ILE A 69 -13.30 -6.34 -3.73
C ILE A 69 -12.19 -5.49 -4.39
N ALA A 70 -11.44 -4.74 -3.59
CA ALA A 70 -10.37 -3.90 -4.09
C ALA A 70 -9.25 -4.74 -4.76
N ASP A 71 -8.86 -5.84 -4.14
CA ASP A 71 -7.86 -6.77 -4.67
C ASP A 71 -8.34 -7.40 -5.99
N ALA A 72 -9.61 -7.83 -6.07
CA ALA A 72 -10.19 -8.37 -7.30
C ALA A 72 -10.26 -7.34 -8.44
N ARG A 73 -10.63 -6.09 -8.15
CA ARG A 73 -10.60 -5.00 -9.14
C ARG A 73 -9.19 -4.70 -9.62
N THR A 74 -8.24 -4.70 -8.71
CA THR A 74 -6.82 -4.49 -9.03
C THR A 74 -6.31 -5.60 -9.94
N LEU A 75 -6.63 -6.86 -9.61
CA LEU A 75 -6.29 -8.02 -10.44
C LEU A 75 -6.92 -7.91 -11.83
N LEU A 76 -8.21 -7.57 -11.93
CA LEU A 76 -8.88 -7.38 -13.22
C LEU A 76 -8.21 -6.30 -14.08
N SER A 77 -7.89 -5.15 -13.48
CA SER A 77 -7.17 -4.08 -14.19
C SER A 77 -5.79 -4.54 -14.66
N PHE A 78 -5.10 -5.35 -13.86
CA PHE A 78 -3.81 -5.91 -14.21
C PHE A 78 -3.91 -6.92 -15.36
N CYS A 79 -4.87 -7.84 -15.31
CA CYS A 79 -5.11 -8.82 -16.39
C CYS A 79 -5.49 -8.15 -17.72
N SER A 80 -6.08 -6.95 -17.66
CA SER A 80 -6.55 -6.19 -18.82
C SER A 80 -5.50 -5.24 -19.42
N MET A 81 -4.24 -5.26 -18.95
CA MET A 81 -3.19 -4.43 -19.55
C MET A 81 -2.94 -4.83 -21.01
N ALA A 82 -2.70 -3.84 -21.87
CA ALA A 82 -2.50 -4.02 -23.32
C ALA A 82 -1.41 -5.05 -23.70
N ARG A 83 -0.39 -5.23 -22.84
CA ARG A 83 0.64 -6.26 -23.04
C ARG A 83 0.04 -7.66 -23.09
N PHE A 84 -0.93 -7.95 -22.21
CA PHE A 84 -1.40 -9.30 -21.98
C PHE A 84 -2.34 -9.65 -23.12
N THR A 85 -3.16 -8.68 -23.53
CA THR A 85 -3.97 -8.78 -24.74
C THR A 85 -3.12 -8.93 -26.01
N ALA A 86 -1.91 -8.37 -26.06
CA ALA A 86 -0.97 -8.56 -27.18
C ALA A 86 -0.29 -9.93 -27.17
N LEU A 87 -0.05 -10.51 -25.99
CA LEU A 87 0.54 -11.84 -25.82
C LEU A 87 -0.48 -12.97 -26.03
N GLY A 88 -1.77 -12.73 -25.80
CA GLY A 88 -2.84 -13.65 -26.12
C GLY A 88 -4.10 -13.48 -25.26
N SER A 89 -5.01 -14.46 -25.34
CA SER A 89 -6.22 -14.47 -24.52
C SER A 89 -5.88 -14.49 -23.02
N PRO A 90 -6.62 -13.79 -22.15
CA PRO A 90 -6.45 -13.86 -20.69
C PRO A 90 -6.50 -15.29 -20.14
N SER A 91 -7.18 -16.23 -20.82
CA SER A 91 -7.26 -17.63 -20.42
C SER A 91 -5.94 -18.40 -20.54
N LEU A 92 -4.94 -17.86 -21.23
CA LEU A 92 -3.63 -18.49 -21.41
C LEU A 92 -2.70 -18.32 -20.20
N PHE A 93 -3.03 -17.41 -19.30
CA PHE A 93 -2.18 -17.05 -18.17
C PHE A 93 -2.66 -17.71 -16.89
N ASP A 94 -1.73 -18.27 -16.11
CA ASP A 94 -1.98 -18.65 -14.73
C ASP A 94 -2.00 -17.40 -13.84
N TRP A 95 -3.16 -16.76 -13.74
CA TRP A 95 -3.34 -15.55 -12.93
C TRP A 95 -3.10 -15.78 -11.44
N ALA A 96 -3.38 -16.99 -10.94
CA ALA A 96 -3.12 -17.33 -9.55
C ALA A 96 -1.62 -17.39 -9.28
N GLY A 97 -0.86 -18.06 -10.16
CA GLY A 97 0.60 -18.10 -10.10
C GLY A 97 1.24 -16.72 -10.26
N ILE A 98 0.77 -15.91 -11.21
CA ILE A 98 1.28 -14.55 -11.42
C ILE A 98 1.00 -13.68 -10.18
N TYR A 99 -0.22 -13.70 -9.64
CA TYR A 99 -0.57 -12.93 -8.45
C TYR A 99 0.26 -13.37 -7.24
N PHE A 100 0.45 -14.68 -7.06
CA PHE A 100 1.33 -15.21 -6.02
C PHE A 100 2.75 -14.65 -6.16
N CYS A 101 3.37 -14.76 -7.34
CA CYS A 101 4.70 -14.20 -7.60
C CYS A 101 4.79 -12.69 -7.28
N LEU A 102 3.78 -11.90 -7.66
CA LEU A 102 3.72 -10.47 -7.35
C LEU A 102 3.57 -10.20 -5.85
N SER A 103 2.81 -11.01 -5.14
CA SER A 103 2.60 -10.86 -3.69
C SER A 103 3.89 -11.07 -2.88
N GLN A 104 4.79 -11.91 -3.39
CA GLN A 104 6.08 -12.19 -2.78
C GLN A 104 7.08 -11.02 -2.93
N ILE A 105 6.82 -10.02 -3.78
CA ILE A 105 7.70 -8.84 -3.96
C ILE A 105 8.02 -8.15 -2.62
N LYS A 106 7.04 -8.07 -1.72
CA LYS A 106 7.23 -7.47 -0.39
C LYS A 106 8.24 -8.21 0.48
N SER A 107 8.46 -9.51 0.26
CA SER A 107 9.47 -10.28 0.99
C SER A 107 10.86 -10.15 0.34
N TYR A 108 10.95 -9.86 -0.96
CA TYR A 108 12.22 -9.69 -1.69
C TYR A 108 12.90 -8.33 -1.46
N THR A 109 12.18 -7.31 -0.99
CA THR A 109 12.79 -6.03 -0.58
C THR A 109 13.52 -6.13 0.77
N SER A 110 13.39 -7.24 1.49
CA SER A 110 14.24 -7.55 2.64
C SER A 110 15.63 -7.95 2.15
N HIS A 111 16.68 -7.27 2.62
CA HIS A 111 18.10 -7.44 2.26
C HIS A 111 18.69 -8.88 2.41
N LYS A 112 17.88 -9.90 2.69
CA LYS A 112 18.32 -11.25 3.06
C LYS A 112 18.29 -12.28 1.94
N ASN A 113 17.66 -12.02 0.79
CA ASN A 113 17.52 -13.01 -0.28
C ASN A 113 18.32 -12.58 -1.52
N GLY A 114 19.50 -13.16 -1.72
CA GLY A 114 20.56 -12.75 -2.66
C GLY A 114 20.26 -12.72 -4.17
N HIS A 115 19.00 -12.75 -4.62
CA HIS A 115 18.63 -12.56 -6.03
C HIS A 115 17.43 -11.61 -6.23
N PRO A 116 17.36 -10.44 -5.58
CA PRO A 116 16.21 -9.55 -5.77
C PRO A 116 16.23 -8.89 -7.16
N GLU A 117 17.40 -8.70 -7.76
CA GLU A 117 17.59 -7.97 -9.01
C GLU A 117 17.01 -8.71 -10.22
N PHE A 118 17.21 -10.02 -10.31
CA PHE A 118 16.67 -10.85 -11.39
C PHE A 118 15.14 -10.86 -11.35
N TRP A 119 14.54 -11.05 -10.17
CA TRP A 119 13.09 -11.01 -10.00
C TRP A 119 12.52 -9.63 -10.27
N VAL A 120 13.15 -8.57 -9.78
CA VAL A 120 12.75 -7.18 -10.06
C VAL A 120 12.81 -6.89 -11.56
N PHE A 121 13.80 -7.40 -12.29
CA PHE A 121 13.87 -7.27 -13.74
C PHE A 121 12.71 -8.00 -14.44
N HIS A 122 12.42 -9.25 -14.08
CA HIS A 122 11.31 -10.01 -14.65
C HIS A 122 9.96 -9.39 -14.35
N ILE A 123 9.78 -8.85 -13.15
CA ILE A 123 8.58 -8.12 -12.76
C ILE A 123 8.47 -6.80 -13.53
N LYS A 124 9.56 -6.05 -13.68
CA LYS A 124 9.57 -4.83 -14.51
C LYS A 124 9.26 -5.14 -15.96
N LEU A 125 9.75 -6.25 -16.50
CA LEU A 125 9.40 -6.75 -17.82
C LEU A 125 7.91 -7.11 -17.89
N LEU A 126 7.41 -7.88 -16.92
CA LEU A 126 5.99 -8.25 -16.78
C LEU A 126 5.07 -7.03 -16.60
N LEU A 127 5.58 -5.92 -16.05
CA LEU A 127 4.85 -4.68 -15.78
C LEU A 127 5.15 -3.53 -16.76
N ASP A 128 5.99 -3.74 -17.79
CA ASP A 128 6.35 -2.72 -18.82
C ASP A 128 6.93 -1.48 -18.15
N MET A 129 7.59 -1.74 -17.03
CA MET A 129 8.28 -0.78 -16.21
C MET A 129 9.78 -0.92 -16.38
N LEU A 130 10.22 -1.59 -17.45
CA LEU A 130 11.62 -1.57 -17.84
C LEU A 130 12.04 -0.12 -18.07
N PRO A 131 13.21 0.28 -17.55
CA PRO A 131 13.75 1.61 -17.78
C PRO A 131 14.32 1.67 -19.20
N THR A 132 13.45 1.70 -20.21
CA THR A 132 13.82 2.06 -21.57
C THR A 132 14.11 3.56 -21.62
N LEU A 133 14.87 4.01 -22.63
CA LEU A 133 15.14 5.45 -22.80
C LEU A 133 13.84 6.26 -22.85
N THR A 134 12.81 5.74 -23.52
CA THR A 134 11.49 6.36 -23.61
C THR A 134 10.77 6.46 -22.26
N THR A 135 10.79 5.42 -21.41
CA THR A 135 10.16 5.49 -20.08
C THR A 135 10.96 6.35 -19.11
N LEU A 136 12.29 6.40 -19.25
CA LEU A 136 13.16 7.30 -18.49
C LEU A 136 12.92 8.76 -18.88
N GLN A 137 12.78 9.06 -20.17
CA GLN A 137 12.41 10.39 -20.67
C GLN A 137 11.05 10.83 -20.13
N GLN A 138 10.03 9.97 -20.17
CA GLN A 138 8.71 10.29 -19.60
C GLN A 138 8.75 10.54 -18.09
N ARG A 139 9.55 9.79 -17.34
CA ARG A 139 9.66 9.92 -15.88
C ARG A 139 10.53 11.09 -15.43
N LYS A 140 11.55 11.44 -16.21
CA LYS A 140 12.53 12.49 -15.90
C LYS A 140 12.92 13.28 -17.15
N LEU A 141 11.95 14.01 -17.69
CA LEU A 141 12.09 14.76 -18.95
C LEU A 141 13.32 15.69 -18.96
N TYR A 142 13.60 16.33 -17.82
CA TYR A 142 14.72 17.28 -17.66
C TYR A 142 16.11 16.67 -17.71
N LEU A 143 16.24 15.34 -17.52
CA LEU A 143 17.54 14.64 -17.53
C LEU A 143 17.88 14.02 -18.89
N TYR A 144 16.89 13.84 -19.75
CA TYR A 144 17.01 13.08 -21.00
C TYR A 144 16.40 13.80 -22.20
N SER A 145 16.19 15.11 -22.09
CA SER A 145 15.87 15.95 -23.25
C SER A 145 17.13 16.07 -24.12
N PRO A 146 17.02 15.94 -25.45
CA PRO A 146 18.13 16.25 -26.34
C PRO A 146 18.39 17.76 -26.29
N ASP A 147 19.68 18.15 -26.27
CA ASP A 147 20.11 19.52 -26.51
C ASP A 147 19.66 20.03 -27.89
#